data_AF-A0A1E3WEE0-F1
#
_entry.id   AF-A0A1E3WEE0-F1
#
_cell.length_a   1.000
_cell.length_b   1.000
_cell.length_c   1.000
_cell.angle_alpha   90.00
_cell.angle_beta   90.00
_cell.angle_gamma   90.00
#
_symmetry.space_group_name_H-M   'P 1'
#
loop_
_entity.id
_entity.type
_entity.pdbx_description
1 polymer ?
#
loop_
_entity_poly.entity_id
_entity_poly.type
_entity_poly.pdbx_seq_one_letter_code
_entity_poly.pdbx_strand_id
1 'polypeptide(L)'
;MADRSVLERRPLNPYLILAIAIVLPGAGHVFSGMPGRGLVFVFFMLLFGWITFHLTTPDQSLVGRYAGGLFVYAISIMDAYKWARLRWELSRKHNPA
;
A
#
# COMPACT_ATOMS: atom_id res chain seq x y z
N MET A 1 28.40 -12.89 8.33
CA MET A 1 28.50 -11.43 8.54
C MET A 1 27.28 -10.79 7.89
N ALA A 2 26.19 -10.59 8.64
CA ALA A 2 25.05 -9.83 8.12
C ALA A 2 25.46 -8.35 8.04
N ASP A 3 25.40 -7.79 6.84
CA ASP A 3 25.73 -6.41 6.54
C ASP A 3 24.86 -5.46 7.40
N ARG A 4 25.51 -4.74 8.34
CA ARG A 4 24.84 -3.80 9.24
C ARG A 4 24.26 -2.59 8.51
N SER A 5 24.59 -2.39 7.23
CA SER A 5 24.05 -1.27 6.43
C SER A 5 22.52 -1.29 6.30
N VAL A 6 21.89 -2.46 6.38
CA VAL A 6 20.42 -2.59 6.28
C VAL A 6 19.71 -2.08 7.54
N LEU A 7 20.38 -2.13 8.71
CA LEU A 7 19.84 -1.64 9.99
C LEU A 7 19.97 -0.12 10.14
N GLU A 8 20.86 0.52 9.37
CA GLU A 8 21.14 1.96 9.45
C GLU A 8 20.13 2.82 8.66
N ARG A 9 19.35 2.22 7.75
CA ARG A 9 18.35 2.97 6.98
C ARG A 9 17.21 3.37 7.91
N ARG A 10 17.25 4.62 8.38
CA ARG A 10 16.13 5.27 9.07
C ARG A 10 14.84 4.97 8.29
N PRO A 11 13.78 4.49 8.97
CA PRO A 11 12.51 4.23 8.30
C PRO A 11 12.04 5.49 7.59
N LEU A 12 11.50 5.35 6.38
CA LEU A 12 10.95 6.50 5.65
C LEU A 12 9.81 7.13 6.45
N ASN A 13 9.65 8.45 6.30
CA ASN A 13 8.57 9.18 6.95
C ASN A 13 7.21 8.56 6.54
N PRO A 14 6.35 8.14 7.49
CA PRO A 14 5.06 7.53 7.19
C PRO A 14 4.16 8.37 6.27
N TYR A 15 4.24 9.71 6.36
CA TYR A 15 3.47 10.61 5.50
C TYR A 15 3.93 10.58 4.03
N LEU A 16 5.23 10.34 3.78
CA LEU A 16 5.75 10.17 2.42
C LEU A 16 5.25 8.86 1.80
N ILE A 17 5.25 7.78 2.58
CA ILE A 17 4.71 6.49 2.12
C ILE A 17 3.21 6.60 1.85
N LEU A 18 2.47 7.34 2.68
CA LEU A 18 1.06 7.63 2.44
C LEU A 18 0.85 8.38 1.12
N ALA A 19 1.60 9.45 0.87
CA ALA A 19 1.51 10.21 -0.38
C ALA A 19 1.79 9.31 -1.61
N ILE A 20 2.82 8.47 -1.54
CA ILE A 20 3.14 7.52 -2.63
C ILE A 20 2.01 6.51 -2.84
N ALA A 21 1.44 5.96 -1.76
CA ALA A 21 0.34 4.99 -1.86
C ALA A 21 -0.93 5.62 -2.47
N ILE A 22 -1.19 6.91 -2.22
CA ILE A 22 -2.30 7.66 -2.83
C ILE A 22 -2.06 7.96 -4.32
N VAL A 23 -0.82 8.02 -4.78
CA VAL A 23 -0.54 8.25 -6.22
C VAL A 23 -0.49 6.93 -6.98
N LEU A 24 0.12 5.89 -6.41
CA LEU A 24 0.38 4.62 -7.06
C LEU A 24 -0.06 3.43 -6.20
N PRO A 25 -1.04 2.62 -6.66
CA PRO A 25 -1.44 1.39 -5.97
C PRO A 25 -0.24 0.44 -5.83
N GLY A 26 -0.03 -0.07 -4.62
CA GLY A 26 1.05 -1.01 -4.31
C GLY A 26 2.46 -0.42 -4.22
N ALA A 27 2.70 0.81 -4.69
CA ALA A 27 4.04 1.43 -4.65
C ALA A 27 4.48 1.77 -3.21
N GLY A 28 3.56 2.19 -2.34
CA GLY A 28 3.86 2.47 -0.93
C GLY A 28 4.50 1.28 -0.20
N HIS A 29 4.11 0.05 -0.56
CA HIS A 29 4.69 -1.19 -0.02
C HIS A 29 6.09 -1.47 -0.55
N VAL A 30 6.38 -1.12 -1.81
CA VAL A 30 7.72 -1.27 -2.41
C VAL A 30 8.71 -0.37 -1.66
N PHE A 31 8.36 0.90 -1.44
CA PHE A 31 9.20 1.83 -0.67
C PHE A 31 9.34 1.45 0.81
N SER A 32 8.38 0.71 1.36
CA SER A 32 8.45 0.16 2.72
C SER A 32 9.27 -1.14 2.83
N GLY A 33 9.85 -1.62 1.73
CA GLY A 33 10.63 -2.86 1.68
C GLY A 33 9.78 -4.13 1.67
N MET A 34 8.51 -4.03 1.26
CA MET A 34 7.55 -5.15 1.20
C MET A 34 6.93 -5.30 -0.21
N PRO A 35 7.73 -5.50 -1.27
CA PRO A 35 7.23 -5.54 -2.65
C PRO A 35 6.19 -6.65 -2.87
N GLY A 36 6.32 -7.80 -2.19
CA GLY A 36 5.33 -8.88 -2.28
C GLY A 36 3.93 -8.47 -1.85
N ARG A 37 3.79 -7.65 -0.80
CA ARG A 37 2.48 -7.13 -0.36
C ARG A 37 1.89 -6.16 -1.40
N GLY A 38 2.74 -5.31 -1.99
CA GLY A 38 2.34 -4.39 -3.05
C GLY A 38 1.78 -5.12 -4.27
N LEU A 39 2.46 -6.17 -4.72
CA LEU A 39 2.00 -7.01 -5.84
C LEU A 39 0.66 -7.68 -5.55
N VAL A 40 0.47 -8.21 -4.34
CA VAL A 40 -0.81 -8.80 -3.91
C VAL A 40 -1.94 -7.77 -4.03
N PHE A 41 -1.75 -6.55 -3.54
CA PHE A 41 -2.76 -5.49 -3.66
C PHE A 41 -3.06 -5.11 -5.11
N VAL A 42 -2.05 -4.94 -5.96
CA VAL A 42 -2.24 -4.63 -7.38
C VAL A 42 -3.01 -5.75 -8.08
N PHE A 43 -2.64 -7.01 -7.82
CA PHE A 43 -3.32 -8.17 -8.38
C PHE A 43 -4.79 -8.21 -7.98
N PHE A 44 -5.10 -8.10 -6.69
CA PHE A 44 -6.49 -8.11 -6.22
C PHE A 44 -7.27 -6.87 -6.69
N MET A 45 -6.64 -5.71 -6.79
CA MET A 45 -7.27 -4.50 -7.33
C MET A 45 -7.73 -4.72 -8.78
N LEU A 46 -6.86 -5.29 -9.61
CA LEU A 46 -7.20 -5.61 -11.00
C LEU A 46 -8.25 -6.72 -11.09
N LEU A 47 -8.11 -7.78 -10.29
CA LEU A 47 -9.05 -8.90 -10.26
C LEU A 47 -10.45 -8.45 -9.85
N PHE A 48 -10.58 -7.75 -8.72
CA PHE A 48 -11.87 -7.26 -8.26
C PHE A 48 -12.43 -6.17 -9.16
N GLY A 49 -11.59 -5.29 -9.71
CA GLY A 49 -12.03 -4.32 -10.71
C GLY A 49 -12.61 -5.01 -11.96
N TRP A 50 -11.96 -6.06 -12.45
CA TRP A 50 -12.43 -6.86 -13.57
C TRP A 50 -13.74 -7.59 -13.27
N ILE A 51 -13.85 -8.21 -12.09
CA ILE A 51 -15.07 -8.88 -11.63
C ILE A 51 -16.22 -7.88 -11.55
N THR A 52 -16.05 -6.77 -10.83
CA THR A 52 -17.10 -5.75 -10.71
C THR A 52 -17.51 -5.20 -12.07
N PHE A 53 -16.56 -5.00 -12.98
CA PHE A 53 -16.84 -4.51 -14.32
C PHE A 53 -17.73 -5.47 -15.12
N HIS A 54 -17.51 -6.79 -14.98
CA HIS A 54 -18.31 -7.82 -15.67
C HIS A 54 -19.67 -8.07 -15.00
N LEU A 55 -19.78 -7.81 -13.70
CA LEU A 55 -21.05 -7.95 -12.97
C LEU A 55 -21.94 -6.72 -13.08
N THR A 56 -21.42 -5.60 -13.56
CA THR A 56 -22.17 -4.34 -13.68
C THR A 56 -22.69 -4.12 -15.09
N THR A 57 -23.78 -3.37 -15.19
CA THR A 57 -24.38 -2.97 -16.48
C THR A 57 -23.87 -1.59 -16.92
N PRO A 58 -24.04 -1.22 -18.21
CA PRO A 58 -23.68 0.09 -18.72
C PRO A 58 -24.40 1.25 -18.04
N ASP A 59 -25.60 1.02 -17.48
CA ASP A 59 -26.38 2.02 -16.74
C ASP A 59 -25.76 2.39 -15.38
N GLN A 60 -24.81 1.60 -14.89
CA GLN A 60 -24.11 1.90 -13.64
C GLN A 60 -22.98 2.91 -13.86
N SER A 61 -22.79 3.79 -12.88
CA SER A 61 -21.69 4.77 -12.90
C SER A 61 -20.32 4.11 -13.01
N LEU A 62 -19.34 4.82 -13.59
CA LEU A 62 -17.96 4.33 -13.70
C LEU A 62 -17.38 3.89 -12.35
N VAL A 63 -17.68 4.63 -11.28
CA VAL A 63 -17.27 4.28 -9.91
C VAL A 63 -17.90 2.95 -9.46
N GLY A 64 -19.18 2.74 -9.76
CA GLY A 64 -19.87 1.47 -9.49
C GLY A 64 -19.27 0.30 -10.26
N ARG A 65 -18.91 0.52 -11.54
CA ARG A 65 -18.32 -0.52 -12.41
C ARG A 65 -16.93 -0.97 -11.95
N TYR A 66 -16.18 -0.12 -11.25
CA TYR A 66 -14.85 -0.44 -10.70
C TYR A 66 -14.82 -0.50 -9.17
N ALA A 67 -15.97 -0.60 -8.51
CA ALA A 67 -16.07 -0.49 -7.04
C ALA A 67 -15.17 -1.51 -6.31
N GLY A 68 -15.08 -2.75 -6.80
CA GLY A 68 -14.21 -3.77 -6.21
C GLY A 68 -12.72 -3.38 -6.27
N GLY A 69 -12.26 -2.84 -7.39
CA GLY A 69 -10.88 -2.36 -7.52
C GLY A 69 -10.60 -1.15 -6.64
N LEU A 70 -11.53 -0.17 -6.62
CA LEU A 70 -11.43 1.02 -5.76
C LEU A 70 -11.43 0.66 -4.27
N PHE A 71 -12.19 -0.35 -3.87
CA PHE A 71 -12.22 -0.85 -2.51
C PHE A 71 -10.87 -1.44 -2.08
N VAL A 72 -10.29 -2.32 -2.90
CA VAL A 72 -8.96 -2.90 -2.63
C VAL A 72 -7.90 -1.81 -2.59
N TYR A 73 -8.02 -0.81 -3.47
CA TYR A 73 -7.11 0.33 -3.50
C TYR A 73 -7.14 1.15 -2.19
N ALA A 74 -8.33 1.47 -1.68
CA ALA A 74 -8.47 2.17 -0.40
C ALA A 74 -7.85 1.38 0.77
N ILE A 75 -8.04 0.06 0.79
CA ILE A 75 -7.41 -0.82 1.80
C ILE A 75 -5.88 -0.78 1.67
N SER A 76 -5.36 -0.81 0.44
CA SER A 76 -3.92 -0.76 0.18
C SER A 76 -3.26 0.49 0.77
N ILE A 77 -3.89 1.66 0.60
CA ILE A 77 -3.40 2.92 1.17
C ILE A 77 -3.33 2.84 2.70
N MET A 78 -4.40 2.35 3.33
CA MET A 78 -4.45 2.22 4.79
C MET A 78 -3.42 1.23 5.32
N ASP A 79 -3.21 0.10 4.64
CA ASP A 79 -2.19 -0.90 5.02
C ASP A 79 -0.78 -0.34 4.90
N ALA A 80 -0.45 0.35 3.80
CA ALA A 80 0.85 0.95 3.58
C ALA A 80 1.21 1.96 4.69
N TYR A 81 0.27 2.85 5.05
CA TYR A 81 0.48 3.82 6.11
C TYR A 81 0.61 3.16 7.50
N LYS A 82 -0.25 2.18 7.83
CA LYS A 82 -0.18 1.46 9.11
C LYS A 82 1.18 0.81 9.31
N TRP A 83 1.70 0.13 8.29
CA TRP A 83 3.01 -0.50 8.35
C TRP A 83 4.16 0.50 8.46
N ALA A 84 4.10 1.57 7.68
CA ALA A 84 5.09 2.65 7.74
C ALA A 84 5.14 3.27 9.14
N ARG A 85 3.97 3.57 9.71
CA ARG A 85 3.83 4.17 11.04
C ARG A 85 4.32 3.25 12.15
N LEU A 86 3.98 1.96 12.08
CA LEU A 86 4.44 0.97 13.05
C LEU A 86 5.98 0.89 13.04
N ARG A 87 6.59 0.80 11.86
CA ARG A 87 8.06 0.69 11.73
C ARG A 87 8.77 1.97 12.19
N TRP A 88 8.17 3.14 11.91
CA TRP A 88 8.65 4.43 12.41
C TRP A 88 8.61 4.50 13.95
N GLU A 89 7.50 4.10 14.58
CA GLU A 89 7.37 4.12 16.03
C GLU A 89 8.29 3.11 16.74
N LEU A 90 8.48 1.93 16.16
CA LEU A 90 9.42 0.93 16.68
C LEU A 90 10.86 1.45 16.63
N SER A 91 11.27 2.09 15.53
CA SER A 91 12.59 2.73 15.43
C SER A 91 12.76 3.86 16.44
N ARG A 92 11.72 4.68 16.66
CA ARG A 92 11.75 5.77 17.66
C ARG A 92 11.87 5.25 19.10
N LYS A 93 11.24 4.12 19.43
CA LYS A 93 11.37 3.50 20.77
C LYS A 93 12.75 2.86 20.98
N HIS A 94 13.37 2.32 19.95
CA HIS A 94 14.67 1.65 20.03
C HIS A 94 15.85 2.64 20.11
N ASN A 95 15.70 3.83 19.53
CA ASN A 95 16.66 4.92 19.65
C ASN A 95 16.07 6.05 20.52
N PRO A 96 15.96 5.86 21.86
CA PRO A 96 15.72 6.98 22.74
C PRO A 96 16.92 7.91 22.60
N ALA A 97 16.66 9.15 22.22
CA ALA A 97 17.69 10.19 22.15
C ALA A 97 18.45 10.31 23.47
#